data_AF-A0A4P9XDT0-F1
#
_entry.id   AF-A0A4P9XDT0-F1
#
_cell.length_a   1.000
_cell.length_b   1.000
_cell.length_c   1.000
_cell.angle_alpha   90.00
_cell.angle_beta   90.00
_cell.angle_gamma   90.00
#
_symmetry.space_group_name_H-M   'P 1'
#
loop_
_entity.id
_entity.type
_entity.pdbx_description
1 polymer ?
#
loop_
_entity_poly.entity_id
_entity_poly.type
_entity_poly.pdbx_seq_one_letter_code
_entity_poly.pdbx_strand_id
1 'polypeptide(L)'
;MADIYTSSRESLNTTTVAEEAARHEAEAYSEHIQNLLADDRALWESHLPFSAENDLYAALTDGILLSHIMAKIKPGCLDLKTINHKVDRAQIGTKAGVKDTFEATANLNRCFDPALTKQLGVVTVNIAAEDFMHKKVDLVLGLIWQLVRAHLLSAITIAIHPELVRLLEPGENLVALCQLTSEQTLIRWVNYHLARAGTTHRIAAFGGKDIQDGVVYLHLLEQIVPAANDALHADIRAALAASATLPTDGLATPRAVLELAERIGCRRFVTAADIAAGHPRLNLAFVATLFNKYTGIHLPSEDEMRAMVERADRLEAENVALHAALVEARAAGAAATAQGAATASALEAATSELDQLAAATAAKQAEWDRVGALRAEMRAHLHDGPRLAQLVGKAWALVHPPSPGTDAGADGEAEAPATREMSQLTTDPDADAAELNDAQIADQLVAMVHDLLMENAEQRKFLQVLATRDVQNQKINEMIGDKIREYSEARIHEKNDKQRKKKEIPKK
;
A
#
# COMPACT_ATOMS: atom_id res chain seq x y z
N MET A 1 47.21 20.89 -4.05
CA MET A 1 46.74 21.82 -5.10
C MET A 1 45.71 21.15 -5.99
N ALA A 2 46.02 20.02 -6.64
CA ALA A 2 45.04 19.27 -7.45
C ALA A 2 43.84 18.77 -6.63
N ASP A 3 44.04 18.16 -5.46
CA ASP A 3 42.94 17.65 -4.62
C ASP A 3 42.03 18.75 -4.06
N ILE A 4 42.58 19.94 -3.81
CA ILE A 4 41.81 21.12 -3.36
C ILE A 4 40.94 21.65 -4.51
N TYR A 5 41.46 21.63 -5.75
CA TYR A 5 40.74 22.08 -6.93
C TYR A 5 39.63 21.11 -7.33
N THR A 6 39.85 19.80 -7.20
CA THR A 6 38.84 18.76 -7.42
C THR A 6 37.73 18.84 -6.38
N SER A 7 38.07 18.98 -5.09
CA SER A 7 37.10 19.12 -4.00
C SER A 7 36.29 20.42 -4.11
N SER A 8 36.93 21.55 -4.45
CA SER A 8 36.20 22.80 -4.73
C SER A 8 35.26 22.66 -5.92
N ARG A 9 35.71 22.01 -7.01
CA ARG A 9 34.88 21.82 -8.20
C ARG A 9 33.70 20.87 -7.95
N GLU A 10 33.89 19.81 -7.18
CA GLU A 10 32.80 18.92 -6.74
C GLU A 10 31.83 19.65 -5.81
N SER A 11 32.31 20.48 -4.89
CA SER A 11 31.45 21.30 -4.02
C SER A 11 30.65 22.36 -4.81
N LEU A 12 31.26 22.98 -5.82
CA LEU A 12 30.60 23.94 -6.70
C LEU A 12 29.52 23.24 -7.55
N ASN A 13 29.84 22.08 -8.12
CA ASN A 13 28.92 21.34 -8.98
C ASN A 13 27.74 20.73 -8.20
N THR A 14 27.95 20.35 -6.93
CA THR A 14 26.88 19.90 -6.04
C THR A 14 25.98 21.05 -5.59
N THR A 15 26.56 22.23 -5.35
CA THR A 15 25.79 23.45 -5.02
C THR A 15 24.89 23.86 -6.17
N THR A 16 25.40 23.89 -7.41
CA THR A 16 24.59 24.26 -8.59
C THR A 16 23.45 23.28 -8.86
N VAL A 17 23.67 21.98 -8.67
CA VAL A 17 22.62 20.96 -8.85
C VAL A 17 21.52 21.09 -7.77
N ALA A 18 21.91 21.38 -6.52
CA ALA A 18 20.95 21.60 -5.44
C ALA A 18 20.11 22.87 -5.66
N GLU A 19 20.74 23.95 -6.14
CA GLU A 19 20.05 25.20 -6.49
C GLU A 19 19.07 25.00 -7.65
N GLU A 20 19.45 24.27 -8.69
CA GLU A 20 18.57 23.94 -9.82
C GLU A 20 17.38 23.07 -9.39
N ALA A 21 17.61 22.05 -8.55
CA ALA A 21 16.54 21.22 -7.99
C ALA A 21 15.56 22.04 -7.13
N ALA A 22 16.09 22.92 -6.26
CA ALA A 22 15.28 23.82 -5.45
C ALA A 22 14.45 24.79 -6.31
N ARG A 23 15.00 25.26 -7.43
CA ARG A 23 14.28 26.10 -8.38
C ARG A 23 13.11 25.37 -9.03
N HIS A 24 13.32 24.15 -9.53
CA HIS A 24 12.23 23.36 -10.12
C HIS A 24 11.15 23.00 -9.09
N GLU A 25 11.54 22.64 -7.86
CA GLU A 25 10.58 22.45 -6.76
C GLU A 25 9.76 23.72 -6.49
N ALA A 26 10.41 24.89 -6.44
CA ALA A 26 9.73 26.15 -6.22
C ALA A 26 8.74 26.49 -7.34
N GLU A 27 9.10 26.26 -8.60
CA GLU A 27 8.21 26.44 -9.76
C GLU A 27 6.99 25.50 -9.69
N ALA A 28 7.22 24.22 -9.39
CA ALA A 28 6.16 23.22 -9.24
C ALA A 28 5.18 23.55 -8.11
N TYR A 29 5.69 23.95 -6.94
CA TYR A 29 4.83 24.33 -5.81
C TYR A 29 4.12 25.66 -6.08
N SER A 30 4.75 26.60 -6.78
CA SER A 30 4.15 27.87 -7.19
C SER A 30 2.94 27.65 -8.11
N GLU A 31 3.06 26.78 -9.11
CA GLU A 31 1.95 26.38 -9.98
C GLU A 31 0.81 25.76 -9.17
N HIS A 32 1.14 24.86 -8.23
CA HIS A 32 0.14 24.22 -7.39
C HIS A 32 -0.59 25.20 -6.48
N ILE A 33 0.12 26.10 -5.81
CA ILE A 33 -0.47 27.11 -4.91
C ILE A 33 -1.41 28.04 -5.68
N GLN A 34 -1.02 28.49 -6.87
CA GLN A 34 -1.88 29.31 -7.73
C GLN A 34 -3.18 28.57 -8.10
N ASN A 35 -3.09 27.29 -8.45
CA ASN A 35 -4.26 26.48 -8.74
C ASN A 35 -5.13 26.23 -7.49
N LEU A 36 -4.50 26.01 -6.33
CA LEU A 36 -5.17 25.76 -5.05
C LEU A 36 -5.97 26.99 -4.57
N LEU A 37 -5.45 28.19 -4.83
CA LEU A 37 -6.01 29.47 -4.42
C LEU A 37 -6.63 30.25 -5.59
N ALA A 38 -6.96 29.58 -6.70
CA ALA A 38 -7.52 30.21 -7.90
C ALA A 38 -8.80 31.01 -7.65
N ASP A 39 -9.54 30.69 -6.60
CA ASP A 39 -10.78 31.34 -6.20
C ASP A 39 -10.60 32.51 -5.21
N ASP A 40 -9.39 32.73 -4.67
CA ASP A 40 -9.13 33.77 -3.67
C ASP A 40 -8.69 35.10 -4.29
N ARG A 41 -9.66 35.88 -4.76
CA ARG A 41 -9.41 37.14 -5.46
C ARG A 41 -8.50 38.11 -4.70
N ALA A 42 -8.60 38.19 -3.37
CA ALA A 42 -7.80 39.12 -2.58
C ALA A 42 -6.30 38.81 -2.66
N LEU A 43 -5.95 37.52 -2.69
CA LEU A 43 -4.57 37.08 -2.90
C LEU A 43 -4.09 37.29 -4.33
N TRP A 44 -4.96 37.09 -5.33
CA TRP A 44 -4.64 37.37 -6.75
C TRP A 44 -4.38 38.85 -7.06
N GLU A 45 -4.77 39.76 -6.17
CA GLU A 45 -4.46 41.19 -6.31
C GLU A 45 -3.18 41.58 -5.56
N SER A 46 -2.69 40.76 -4.61
CA SER A 46 -1.66 41.16 -3.64
C SER A 46 -0.42 40.24 -3.55
N HIS A 47 -0.58 38.93 -3.77
CA HIS A 47 0.45 37.92 -3.58
C HIS A 47 0.64 36.98 -4.78
N LEU A 48 -0.39 36.83 -5.61
CA LEU A 48 -0.41 36.00 -6.81
C LEU A 48 -0.77 36.86 -8.04
N PRO A 49 -0.44 36.43 -9.27
CA PRO A 49 0.42 35.30 -9.60
C PRO A 49 1.87 35.55 -9.19
N PHE A 50 2.66 34.48 -9.09
CA PHE A 50 4.09 34.61 -8.86
C PHE A 50 4.76 35.19 -10.11
N SER A 51 5.72 36.08 -9.90
CA SER A 51 6.49 36.73 -10.97
C SER A 51 7.97 36.76 -10.62
N ALA A 52 8.82 37.23 -11.55
CA ALA A 52 10.25 37.41 -11.26
C ALA A 52 10.52 38.41 -10.12
N GLU A 53 9.59 39.34 -9.88
CA GLU A 53 9.71 40.38 -8.84
C GLU A 53 9.01 40.00 -7.53
N ASN A 54 8.01 39.11 -7.59
CA ASN A 54 7.27 38.59 -6.45
C ASN A 54 7.27 37.05 -6.51
N ASP A 55 8.44 36.48 -6.24
CA ASP A 55 8.65 35.04 -6.18
C ASP A 55 7.94 34.42 -4.96
N LEU A 56 7.87 33.08 -4.95
CA LEU A 56 7.27 32.31 -3.86
C LEU A 56 7.80 32.74 -2.49
N TYR A 57 9.11 32.95 -2.37
CA TYR A 57 9.75 33.29 -1.11
C TYR A 57 9.37 34.69 -0.63
N ALA A 58 9.32 35.68 -1.52
CA ALA A 58 8.88 37.04 -1.22
C ALA A 58 7.42 37.07 -0.74
N ALA A 59 6.55 36.34 -1.43
CA ALA A 59 5.12 36.30 -1.12
C ALA A 59 4.81 35.61 0.23
N LEU A 60 5.73 34.83 0.79
CA LEU A 60 5.54 34.14 2.07
C LEU A 60 6.03 34.96 3.29
N THR A 61 6.72 36.09 3.08
CA THR A 61 7.40 36.85 4.15
C THR A 61 6.47 37.47 5.19
N ASP A 62 5.24 37.83 4.82
CA ASP A 62 4.24 38.44 5.72
C ASP A 62 3.33 37.42 6.42
N GLY A 63 3.46 36.13 6.07
CA GLY A 63 2.65 35.03 6.58
C GLY A 63 1.20 35.01 6.08
N ILE A 64 0.76 35.96 5.24
CA ILE A 64 -0.62 36.02 4.75
C ILE A 64 -0.85 34.88 3.76
N LEU A 65 -0.02 34.76 2.72
CA LEU A 65 -0.13 33.65 1.75
C LEU A 65 -0.09 32.28 2.44
N LEU A 66 0.84 32.10 3.39
CA LEU A 66 0.96 30.85 4.15
C LEU A 66 -0.32 30.52 4.93
N SER A 67 -0.92 31.52 5.58
CA SER A 67 -2.15 31.34 6.34
C SER A 67 -3.32 30.86 5.47
N HIS A 68 -3.44 31.40 4.26
CA HIS A 68 -4.48 31.02 3.30
C HIS A 68 -4.24 29.62 2.72
N ILE A 69 -2.99 29.26 2.40
CA ILE A 69 -2.63 27.90 1.99
C ILE A 69 -3.11 26.91 3.06
N MET A 70 -2.75 27.13 4.33
CA MET A 70 -3.13 26.25 5.44
C MET A 70 -4.65 26.15 5.60
N ALA A 71 -5.36 27.28 5.58
CA ALA A 71 -6.81 27.33 5.69
C ALA A 71 -7.51 26.61 4.52
N LYS A 72 -6.92 26.63 3.31
CA LYS A 72 -7.45 25.91 2.14
C LYS A 72 -7.24 24.41 2.23
N ILE A 73 -6.06 23.98 2.70
CA ILE A 73 -5.72 22.55 2.85
C ILE A 73 -6.63 21.90 3.89
N LYS A 74 -6.87 22.57 5.01
CA LYS A 74 -7.78 22.10 6.05
C LYS A 74 -8.73 23.22 6.47
N PRO A 75 -9.95 23.27 5.90
CA PRO A 75 -10.93 24.28 6.26
C PRO A 75 -11.19 24.32 7.78
N GLY A 76 -11.14 25.52 8.36
CA GLY A 76 -11.35 25.74 9.79
C GLY A 76 -10.14 25.46 10.68
N CYS A 77 -8.98 25.10 10.13
CA CYS A 77 -7.77 24.95 10.95
C CYS A 77 -7.25 26.30 11.49
N LEU A 78 -7.34 27.36 10.68
CA LEU A 78 -6.88 28.71 11.00
C LEU A 78 -7.98 29.73 10.69
N ASP A 79 -8.29 30.60 11.65
CA ASP A 79 -9.22 31.71 11.43
C ASP A 79 -8.47 32.89 10.78
N LEU A 80 -8.70 33.08 9.47
CA LEU A 80 -8.09 34.15 8.68
C LEU A 80 -8.43 35.56 9.19
N LYS A 81 -9.47 35.73 10.01
CA LYS A 81 -9.79 37.02 10.64
C LYS A 81 -8.76 37.45 11.68
N THR A 82 -8.00 36.50 12.22
CA THR A 82 -6.95 36.76 13.21
C THR A 82 -5.62 37.17 12.57
N ILE A 83 -5.51 37.08 11.24
CA ILE A 83 -4.31 37.44 10.47
C ILE A 83 -4.29 38.94 10.21
N ASN A 84 -3.11 39.54 10.33
CA ASN A 84 -2.88 40.94 10.00
C ASN A 84 -2.73 41.07 8.48
N HIS A 85 -3.74 41.63 7.81
CA HIS A 85 -3.79 41.75 6.34
C HIS A 85 -3.16 43.04 5.78
N LYS A 86 -2.73 43.96 6.64
CA LYS A 86 -2.21 45.29 6.26
C LYS A 86 -0.71 45.41 6.53
N VAL A 87 0.05 44.45 6.01
CA VAL A 87 1.50 44.38 6.15
C VAL A 87 2.15 44.87 4.85
N ASP A 88 3.00 45.88 4.93
CA ASP A 88 3.83 46.28 3.79
C ASP A 88 5.11 45.43 3.74
N ARG A 89 5.14 44.45 2.82
CA ARG A 89 6.30 43.54 2.64
C ARG A 89 7.61 44.29 2.39
N ALA A 90 7.58 45.46 1.75
CA ALA A 90 8.79 46.22 1.46
C ALA A 90 9.43 46.84 2.71
N GLN A 91 8.66 46.97 3.80
CA GLN A 91 9.10 47.56 5.06
C GLN A 91 9.61 46.53 6.07
N ILE A 92 9.36 45.23 5.85
CA ILE A 92 9.82 44.15 6.74
C ILE A 92 11.35 44.16 6.86
N GLY A 93 11.86 44.14 8.10
CA GLY A 93 13.29 44.17 8.41
C GLY A 93 13.95 45.56 8.30
N THR A 94 13.20 46.60 7.92
CA THR A 94 13.72 47.98 7.86
C THR A 94 13.55 48.70 9.19
N LYS A 95 14.34 49.77 9.42
CA LYS A 95 14.22 50.61 10.63
C LYS A 95 12.87 51.34 10.72
N ALA A 96 12.23 51.63 9.58
CA ALA A 96 10.95 52.32 9.53
C ALA A 96 9.76 51.35 9.67
N GLY A 97 9.92 50.10 9.22
CA GLY A 97 8.90 49.04 9.22
C GLY A 97 8.88 48.13 10.43
N VAL A 98 9.16 48.66 11.63
CA VAL A 98 9.11 47.86 12.88
C VAL A 98 7.72 47.26 13.09
N LYS A 99 6.68 48.01 12.74
CA LYS A 99 5.28 47.56 12.82
C LYS A 99 5.03 46.40 11.85
N ASP A 100 5.38 46.54 10.58
CA ASP A 100 5.16 45.51 9.55
C ASP A 100 5.93 44.23 9.88
N THR A 101 7.16 44.36 10.38
CA THR A 101 7.97 43.23 10.86
C THR A 101 7.27 42.51 12.01
N PHE A 102 6.76 43.25 13.01
CA PHE A 102 6.04 42.66 14.14
C PHE A 102 4.74 41.97 13.71
N GLU A 103 3.96 42.57 12.80
CA GLU A 103 2.72 41.98 12.30
C GLU A 103 2.98 40.74 11.46
N ALA A 104 4.02 40.73 10.62
CA ALA A 104 4.48 39.56 9.87
C ALA A 104 4.94 38.44 10.81
N THR A 105 5.72 38.76 11.86
CA THR A 105 6.14 37.79 12.87
C THR A 105 4.93 37.17 13.56
N ALA A 106 3.94 37.99 13.92
CA ALA A 106 2.71 37.51 14.55
C ALA A 106 1.89 36.60 13.61
N ASN A 107 1.81 36.91 12.32
CA ASN A 107 1.15 36.05 11.33
C ASN A 107 1.86 34.70 11.19
N LEU A 108 3.17 34.71 10.98
CA LEU A 108 3.98 33.48 10.83
C LEU A 108 3.92 32.60 12.10
N ASN A 109 4.02 33.20 13.29
CA ASN A 109 3.92 32.45 14.53
C ASN A 109 2.55 31.78 14.73
N ARG A 110 1.46 32.38 14.21
CA ARG A 110 0.15 31.71 14.19
C ARG A 110 0.14 30.51 13.25
N CYS A 111 0.78 30.62 12.08
CA CYS A 111 0.94 29.51 11.15
C CYS A 111 1.82 28.38 11.72
N PHE A 112 2.70 28.67 12.67
CA PHE A 112 3.57 27.67 13.31
C PHE A 112 3.00 27.09 14.60
N ASP A 113 1.77 27.47 14.99
CA ASP A 113 1.12 26.95 16.18
C ASP A 113 1.14 25.40 16.20
N PRO A 114 1.64 24.76 17.27
CA PRO A 114 1.78 23.30 17.32
C PRO A 114 0.45 22.53 17.18
N ALA A 115 -0.67 23.10 17.63
CA ALA A 115 -1.96 22.43 17.51
C ALA A 115 -2.45 22.46 16.05
N LEU A 116 -2.21 23.57 15.35
CA LEU A 116 -2.49 23.73 13.92
C LEU A 116 -1.63 22.79 13.06
N THR A 117 -0.32 22.80 13.25
CA THR A 117 0.62 22.03 12.41
C THR A 117 0.45 20.53 12.62
N LYS A 118 0.18 20.09 13.86
CA LYS A 118 -0.20 18.70 14.17
C LYS A 118 -1.46 18.25 13.43
N GLN A 119 -2.46 19.12 13.32
CA GLN A 119 -3.71 18.82 12.61
C GLN A 119 -3.53 18.64 11.10
N LEU A 120 -2.50 19.28 10.53
CA LEU A 120 -2.13 19.19 9.11
C LEU A 120 -1.08 18.08 8.85
N GLY A 121 -0.51 17.48 9.89
CA GLY A 121 0.59 16.52 9.77
C GLY A 121 1.90 17.16 9.32
N VAL A 122 2.12 18.43 9.67
CA VAL A 122 3.30 19.22 9.30
C VAL A 122 4.21 19.40 10.51
N VAL A 123 5.52 19.31 10.28
CA VAL A 123 6.55 19.51 11.31
C VAL A 123 7.22 20.87 11.13
N THR A 124 7.06 21.73 12.13
CA THR A 124 7.64 23.09 12.19
C THR A 124 8.69 23.24 13.29
N VAL A 125 9.15 22.14 13.88
CA VAL A 125 10.22 22.17 14.89
C VAL A 125 11.49 22.74 14.24
N ASN A 126 12.09 23.76 14.86
CA ASN A 126 13.24 24.53 14.36
C ASN A 126 12.96 25.46 13.16
N ILE A 127 11.70 25.84 12.92
CA ILE A 127 11.34 26.89 11.98
C ILE A 127 10.84 28.10 12.78
N ALA A 128 11.44 29.26 12.52
CA ALA A 128 11.06 30.53 13.12
C ALA A 128 10.55 31.52 12.06
N ALA A 129 9.85 32.57 12.50
CA ALA A 129 9.33 33.61 11.60
C ALA A 129 10.47 34.29 10.80
N GLU A 130 11.62 34.45 11.43
CA GLU A 130 12.82 35.02 10.83
C GLU A 130 13.34 34.21 9.65
N ASP A 131 13.12 32.89 9.62
CA ASP A 131 13.55 32.04 8.51
C ASP A 131 12.77 32.37 7.23
N PHE A 132 11.48 32.72 7.38
CA PHE A 132 10.62 33.16 6.28
C PHE A 132 10.96 34.58 5.85
N MET A 133 11.13 35.51 6.79
CA MET A 133 11.48 36.90 6.47
C MET A 133 12.83 37.02 5.77
N HIS A 134 13.81 36.19 6.15
CA HIS A 134 15.11 36.13 5.48
C HIS A 134 15.12 35.19 4.26
N LYS A 135 13.97 34.62 3.88
CA LYS A 135 13.82 33.76 2.70
C LYS A 135 14.80 32.58 2.68
N LYS A 136 14.99 31.91 3.83
CA LYS A 136 15.86 30.73 3.91
C LYS A 136 15.25 29.60 3.07
N VAL A 137 15.80 29.43 1.86
CA VAL A 137 15.28 28.56 0.80
C VAL A 137 14.92 27.18 1.32
N ASP A 138 15.87 26.49 1.98
CA ASP A 138 15.66 25.11 2.44
C ASP A 138 14.51 24.94 3.42
N LEU A 139 14.38 25.89 4.36
CA LEU A 139 13.35 25.84 5.41
C LEU A 139 11.98 26.23 4.86
N VAL A 140 11.92 27.28 4.05
CA VAL A 140 10.67 27.75 3.43
C VAL A 140 10.15 26.69 2.46
N LEU A 141 11.00 26.22 1.55
CA LEU A 141 10.63 25.23 0.54
C LEU A 141 10.27 23.88 1.19
N GLY A 142 11.01 23.48 2.22
CA GLY A 142 10.71 22.29 3.01
C GLY A 142 9.34 22.36 3.70
N LEU A 143 8.93 23.51 4.24
CA LEU A 143 7.59 23.67 4.82
C LEU A 143 6.49 23.68 3.76
N ILE A 144 6.71 24.38 2.64
CA ILE A 144 5.76 24.42 1.53
C ILE A 144 5.54 23.03 0.96
N TRP A 145 6.60 22.24 0.77
CA TRP A 145 6.49 20.84 0.37
C TRP A 145 5.60 20.04 1.33
N GLN A 146 5.81 20.16 2.65
CA GLN A 146 4.99 19.44 3.63
C GLN A 146 3.50 19.79 3.52
N LEU A 147 3.18 21.06 3.25
CA LEU A 147 1.81 21.52 3.04
C LEU A 147 1.22 20.99 1.73
N VAL A 148 1.95 21.10 0.62
CA VAL A 148 1.56 20.52 -0.68
C VAL A 148 1.32 19.03 -0.55
N ARG A 149 2.25 18.30 0.10
CA ARG A 149 2.13 16.87 0.40
C ARG A 149 0.89 16.57 1.22
N ALA A 150 0.63 17.31 2.29
CA ALA A 150 -0.56 17.13 3.11
C ALA A 150 -1.85 17.32 2.29
N HIS A 151 -1.89 18.31 1.40
CA HIS A 151 -3.02 18.54 0.50
C HIS A 151 -3.24 17.37 -0.45
N LEU A 152 -2.20 16.98 -1.20
CA LEU A 152 -2.30 15.95 -2.24
C LEU A 152 -2.69 14.58 -1.67
N LEU A 153 -2.22 14.27 -0.46
CA LEU A 153 -2.46 12.99 0.18
C LEU A 153 -3.72 12.96 1.06
N SER A 154 -4.34 14.11 1.36
CA SER A 154 -5.51 14.20 2.25
C SER A 154 -6.72 13.39 1.78
N ALA A 155 -6.90 13.27 0.45
CA ALA A 155 -7.98 12.51 -0.15
C ALA A 155 -7.72 11.00 -0.16
N ILE A 156 -6.46 10.56 -0.01
CA ILE A 156 -6.03 9.18 -0.21
C ILE A 156 -6.23 8.39 1.08
N THR A 157 -7.49 8.07 1.37
CA THR A 157 -7.92 7.29 2.53
C THR A 157 -9.06 6.35 2.14
N ILE A 158 -9.17 5.21 2.82
CA ILE A 158 -10.26 4.24 2.59
C ILE A 158 -11.64 4.85 2.85
N ALA A 159 -11.73 5.86 3.72
CA ALA A 159 -12.99 6.54 3.99
C ALA A 159 -13.53 7.34 2.78
N ILE A 160 -12.62 7.88 1.95
CA ILE A 160 -12.97 8.62 0.73
C ILE A 160 -13.00 7.69 -0.48
N HIS A 161 -12.08 6.71 -0.52
CA HIS A 161 -11.92 5.73 -1.58
C HIS A 161 -12.08 4.29 -1.03
N PRO A 162 -13.32 3.80 -0.82
CA PRO A 162 -13.57 2.43 -0.36
C PRO A 162 -12.99 1.36 -1.29
N GLU A 163 -12.77 1.66 -2.57
CA GLU A 163 -12.16 0.78 -3.56
C GLU A 163 -10.75 0.33 -3.19
N LEU A 164 -10.06 1.08 -2.33
CA LEU A 164 -8.72 0.77 -1.84
C LEU A 164 -8.64 -0.56 -1.10
N VAL A 165 -9.77 -1.13 -0.65
CA VAL A 165 -9.82 -2.49 -0.07
C VAL A 165 -9.20 -3.53 -1.01
N ARG A 166 -9.19 -3.30 -2.33
CA ARG A 166 -8.55 -4.20 -3.31
C ARG A 166 -7.01 -4.21 -3.26
N LEU A 167 -6.41 -3.26 -2.54
CA LEU A 167 -4.96 -3.20 -2.31
C LEU A 167 -4.49 -4.12 -1.18
N LEU A 168 -5.41 -4.88 -0.56
CA LEU A 168 -5.08 -5.82 0.49
C LEU A 168 -4.25 -6.98 -0.06
N GLU A 169 -3.11 -7.23 0.55
CA GLU A 169 -2.24 -8.34 0.14
C GLU A 169 -2.68 -9.66 0.80
N PRO A 170 -2.32 -10.84 0.26
CA PRO A 170 -2.71 -12.12 0.82
C PRO A 170 -2.28 -12.28 2.29
N GLY A 171 -3.21 -12.64 3.17
CA GLY A 171 -2.97 -12.80 4.60
C GLY A 171 -3.07 -11.51 5.43
N GLU A 172 -3.27 -10.35 4.81
CA GLU A 172 -3.56 -9.11 5.51
C GLU A 172 -5.06 -8.93 5.80
N ASN A 173 -5.38 -8.07 6.77
CA ASN A 173 -6.75 -7.67 7.06
C ASN A 173 -6.94 -6.16 6.87
N LEU A 174 -8.20 -5.70 6.83
CA LEU A 174 -8.52 -4.29 6.59
C LEU A 174 -7.85 -3.33 7.60
N VAL A 175 -7.58 -3.78 8.84
CA VAL A 175 -6.91 -2.96 9.86
C VAL A 175 -5.48 -2.66 9.44
N ALA A 176 -4.77 -3.62 8.84
CA ALA A 176 -3.41 -3.41 8.32
C ALA A 176 -3.40 -2.33 7.21
N LEU A 177 -4.38 -2.37 6.30
CA LEU A 177 -4.51 -1.35 5.25
C LEU A 177 -4.81 0.04 5.84
N CYS A 178 -5.68 0.13 6.86
CA CYS A 178 -5.97 1.39 7.55
C CYS A 178 -4.78 1.97 8.34
N GLN A 179 -3.77 1.16 8.66
CA GLN A 179 -2.56 1.60 9.36
C GLN A 179 -1.49 2.15 8.43
N LEU A 180 -1.64 1.94 7.11
CA LEU A 180 -0.70 2.48 6.14
C LEU A 180 -0.79 4.01 6.08
N THR A 181 0.36 4.63 5.82
CA THR A 181 0.38 6.03 5.40
C THR A 181 -0.21 6.16 3.99
N SER A 182 -0.67 7.36 3.64
CA SER A 182 -1.17 7.64 2.29
C SER A 182 -0.11 7.37 1.20
N GLU A 183 1.19 7.57 1.51
CA GLU A 183 2.28 7.25 0.58
C GLU A 183 2.45 5.74 0.38
N GLN A 184 2.41 4.96 1.46
CA GLN A 184 2.46 3.50 1.38
C GLN A 184 1.25 2.96 0.61
N THR A 185 0.08 3.58 0.81
CA THR A 185 -1.14 3.28 0.05
C THR A 185 -0.95 3.56 -1.43
N LEU A 186 -0.37 4.70 -1.80
CA LEU A 186 -0.04 5.01 -3.19
C LEU A 186 0.98 4.04 -3.81
N ILE A 187 2.01 3.64 -3.07
CA ILE A 187 2.99 2.64 -3.55
C ILE A 187 2.28 1.31 -3.84
N ARG A 188 1.42 0.85 -2.93
CA ARG A 188 0.60 -0.35 -3.14
C ARG A 188 -0.34 -0.19 -4.33
N TRP A 189 -0.94 0.99 -4.50
CA TRP A 189 -1.82 1.30 -5.62
C TRP A 189 -1.09 1.22 -6.97
N VAL A 190 0.11 1.80 -7.09
CA VAL A 190 0.93 1.67 -8.30
C VAL A 190 1.24 0.20 -8.56
N ASN A 191 1.75 -0.51 -7.54
CA ASN A 191 2.12 -1.92 -7.67
C ASN A 191 0.93 -2.84 -8.00
N TYR A 192 -0.28 -2.51 -7.55
CA TYR A 192 -1.51 -3.20 -7.90
C TYR A 192 -1.80 -3.10 -9.40
N HIS A 193 -1.70 -1.89 -9.97
CA HIS A 193 -1.90 -1.68 -11.40
C HIS A 193 -0.79 -2.28 -12.25
N LEU A 194 0.47 -2.18 -11.80
CA LEU A 194 1.60 -2.84 -12.46
C LEU A 194 1.41 -4.37 -12.55
N ALA A 195 0.94 -5.01 -11.47
CA ALA A 195 0.64 -6.44 -11.48
C ALA A 195 -0.51 -6.80 -12.46
N ARG A 196 -1.53 -5.94 -12.55
CA ARG A 196 -2.65 -6.12 -13.51
C ARG A 196 -2.22 -5.92 -14.97
N ALA A 197 -1.24 -5.06 -15.22
CA ALA A 197 -0.59 -4.91 -16.52
C ALA A 197 0.30 -6.11 -16.89
N GLY A 198 0.45 -7.11 -16.00
CA GLY A 198 1.27 -8.29 -16.23
C GLY A 198 2.77 -8.07 -16.02
N THR A 199 3.15 -6.95 -15.39
CA THR A 199 4.56 -6.65 -15.12
C THR A 199 5.03 -7.29 -13.82
N THR A 200 6.26 -7.79 -13.80
CA THR A 200 6.92 -8.31 -12.60
C THR A 200 7.61 -7.20 -11.79
N HIS A 201 7.77 -6.02 -12.38
CA HIS A 201 8.41 -4.87 -11.76
C HIS A 201 7.52 -4.27 -10.67
N ARG A 202 8.17 -3.82 -9.59
CA ARG A 202 7.49 -3.18 -8.45
C ARG A 202 8.33 -2.01 -7.97
N ILE A 203 7.65 -0.95 -7.55
CA ILE A 203 8.30 0.20 -6.92
C ILE A 203 8.30 0.04 -5.40
N ALA A 204 9.43 0.38 -4.77
CA ALA A 204 9.55 0.46 -3.31
C ALA A 204 9.42 1.90 -2.79
N ALA A 205 9.70 2.89 -3.64
CA ALA A 205 9.62 4.31 -3.32
C ALA A 205 9.39 5.15 -4.59
N PHE A 206 8.98 6.41 -4.42
CA PHE A 206 8.85 7.38 -5.51
C PHE A 206 10.16 8.07 -5.88
N GLY A 207 11.29 7.57 -5.38
CA GLY A 207 12.62 8.03 -5.75
C GLY A 207 13.55 6.85 -6.03
N GLY A 208 14.54 7.07 -6.87
CA GLY A 208 15.51 6.05 -7.26
C GLY A 208 15.20 5.38 -8.61
N LYS A 209 15.93 4.30 -8.90
CA LYS A 209 16.04 3.72 -10.24
C LYS A 209 14.75 3.09 -10.77
N ASP A 210 13.86 2.65 -9.87
CA ASP A 210 12.65 1.90 -10.23
C ASP A 210 11.64 2.70 -11.07
N ILE A 211 11.78 4.03 -11.13
CA ILE A 211 10.86 4.94 -11.84
C ILE A 211 11.55 5.81 -12.90
N GLN A 212 12.88 5.77 -13.00
CA GLN A 212 13.66 6.73 -13.81
C GLN A 212 13.45 6.57 -15.31
N ASP A 213 13.17 5.35 -15.78
CA ASP A 213 12.90 5.06 -17.18
C ASP A 213 11.51 5.56 -17.66
N GLY A 214 10.62 5.93 -16.71
CA GLY A 214 9.24 6.33 -16.99
C GLY A 214 8.31 5.20 -17.44
N VAL A 215 8.78 3.96 -17.58
CA VAL A 215 7.99 2.82 -18.07
C VAL A 215 6.88 2.45 -17.08
N VAL A 216 7.18 2.54 -15.78
CA VAL A 216 6.18 2.41 -14.70
C VAL A 216 4.98 3.31 -14.93
N TYR A 217 5.21 4.57 -15.33
CA TYR A 217 4.12 5.51 -15.55
C TYR A 217 3.30 5.19 -16.79
N LEU A 218 3.91 4.66 -17.85
CA LEU A 218 3.17 4.25 -19.03
C LEU A 218 2.22 3.07 -18.72
N HIS A 219 2.71 2.04 -18.02
CA HIS A 219 1.85 0.94 -17.58
C HIS A 219 0.76 1.40 -16.61
N LEU A 220 1.09 2.32 -15.71
CA LEU A 220 0.10 2.92 -14.81
C LEU A 220 -0.99 3.66 -15.61
N LEU A 221 -0.59 4.52 -16.56
CA LEU A 221 -1.52 5.24 -17.43
C LEU A 221 -2.43 4.30 -18.21
N GLU A 222 -1.90 3.20 -18.75
CA GLU A 222 -2.69 2.18 -19.45
C GLU A 222 -3.79 1.58 -18.55
N GLN A 223 -3.53 1.41 -17.26
CA GLN A 223 -4.50 0.80 -16.34
C GLN A 223 -5.54 1.79 -15.79
N ILE A 224 -5.18 3.06 -15.61
CA ILE A 224 -6.04 4.04 -14.93
C ILE A 224 -6.89 4.87 -15.90
N VAL A 225 -6.47 4.99 -17.17
CA VAL A 225 -7.22 5.74 -18.17
C VAL A 225 -8.53 5.00 -18.49
N PRO A 226 -9.69 5.68 -18.44
CA PRO A 226 -10.98 5.05 -18.73
C PRO A 226 -10.97 4.32 -20.08
N ALA A 227 -11.53 3.11 -20.11
CA ALA A 227 -11.55 2.25 -21.31
C ALA A 227 -12.25 2.92 -22.52
N ALA A 228 -13.12 3.90 -22.30
CA ALA A 228 -13.79 4.64 -23.36
C ALA A 228 -12.84 5.49 -24.24
N ASN A 229 -11.58 5.68 -23.84
CA ASN A 229 -10.63 6.52 -24.56
C ASN A 229 -9.67 5.69 -25.44
N ASP A 230 -10.22 4.95 -26.40
CA ASP A 230 -9.48 4.00 -27.25
C ASP A 230 -8.27 4.61 -27.96
N ALA A 231 -8.41 5.86 -28.43
CA ALA A 231 -7.33 6.59 -29.09
C ALA A 231 -6.13 6.82 -28.14
N LEU A 232 -6.40 7.20 -26.89
CA LEU A 232 -5.36 7.41 -25.89
C LEU A 232 -4.71 6.07 -25.48
N HIS A 233 -5.49 4.99 -25.37
CA HIS A 233 -4.96 3.65 -25.13
C HIS A 233 -4.02 3.19 -26.26
N ALA A 234 -4.38 3.45 -27.52
CA ALA A 234 -3.51 3.14 -28.65
C ALA A 234 -2.17 3.91 -28.58
N ASP A 235 -2.22 5.20 -28.23
CA ASP A 235 -1.03 6.03 -28.09
C ASP A 235 -0.14 5.61 -26.91
N ILE A 236 -0.74 5.21 -25.77
CA ILE A 236 -0.01 4.66 -24.62
C ILE A 236 0.71 3.36 -25.01
N ARG A 237 0.02 2.45 -25.70
CA ARG A 237 0.62 1.18 -26.17
C ARG A 237 1.74 1.42 -27.18
N ALA A 238 1.59 2.40 -28.05
CA ALA A 238 2.65 2.80 -28.98
C ALA A 238 3.88 3.34 -28.23
N ALA A 239 3.67 4.18 -27.20
CA ALA A 239 4.75 4.66 -26.34
C ALA A 239 5.43 3.53 -25.55
N LEU A 240 4.67 2.56 -25.04
CA LEU A 240 5.21 1.35 -24.39
C LEU A 240 6.07 0.54 -25.36
N ALA A 241 5.59 0.27 -26.56
CA ALA A 241 6.35 -0.46 -27.58
C ALA A 241 7.63 0.28 -27.97
N ALA A 242 7.58 1.61 -28.10
CA ALA A 242 8.77 2.43 -28.38
C ALA A 242 9.76 2.38 -27.21
N SER A 243 9.30 2.43 -25.96
CA SER A 243 10.15 2.43 -24.77
C SER A 243 11.00 1.15 -24.66
N ALA A 244 10.52 0.00 -25.17
CA ALA A 244 11.27 -1.25 -25.20
C ALA A 244 12.51 -1.22 -26.13
N THR A 245 12.54 -0.28 -27.10
CA THR A 245 13.63 -0.14 -28.07
C THR A 245 14.56 1.04 -27.76
N LEU A 246 14.13 1.94 -26.87
CA LEU A 246 14.87 3.14 -26.52
C LEU A 246 15.84 2.88 -25.38
N PRO A 247 16.97 3.62 -25.33
CA PRO A 247 17.87 3.57 -24.18
C PRO A 247 17.15 3.95 -22.88
N THR A 248 17.38 3.18 -21.82
CA THR A 248 16.76 3.36 -20.49
C THR A 248 17.14 4.69 -19.82
N ASP A 249 18.21 5.33 -20.26
CA ASP A 249 18.73 6.63 -19.81
C ASP A 249 18.19 7.81 -20.64
N GLY A 250 17.30 7.56 -21.60
CA GLY A 250 16.74 8.57 -22.49
C GLY A 250 15.57 9.36 -21.89
N LEU A 251 15.50 10.66 -22.18
CA LEU A 251 14.36 11.53 -21.83
C LEU A 251 13.11 11.30 -22.70
N ALA A 252 13.17 10.42 -23.70
CA ALA A 252 12.07 10.19 -24.64
C ALA A 252 10.84 9.58 -23.96
N THR A 253 11.02 8.52 -23.16
CA THR A 253 9.93 7.87 -22.45
C THR A 253 9.30 8.78 -21.39
N PRO A 254 10.07 9.47 -20.52
CA PRO A 254 9.51 10.48 -19.62
C PRO A 254 8.76 11.61 -20.31
N ARG A 255 9.22 12.08 -21.49
CA ARG A 255 8.48 13.10 -22.26
C ARG A 255 7.14 12.57 -22.75
N ALA A 256 7.11 11.36 -23.31
CA ALA A 256 5.88 10.72 -23.75
C ALA A 256 4.88 10.55 -22.59
N VAL A 257 5.35 10.14 -21.40
CA VAL A 257 4.52 10.07 -20.18
C VAL A 257 3.82 11.41 -19.90
N LEU A 258 4.55 12.53 -19.97
CA LEU A 258 3.99 13.85 -19.68
C LEU A 258 3.01 14.32 -20.75
N GLU A 259 3.28 14.06 -22.03
CA GLU A 259 2.37 14.37 -23.13
C GLU A 259 1.04 13.59 -23.00
N LEU A 260 1.12 12.31 -22.61
CA LEU A 260 -0.06 11.48 -22.37
C LEU A 260 -0.80 11.92 -21.10
N ALA A 261 -0.08 12.27 -20.03
CA ALA A 261 -0.65 12.80 -18.80
C ALA A 261 -1.33 14.17 -19.02
N GLU A 262 -0.85 14.98 -19.96
CA GLU A 262 -1.44 16.27 -20.31
C GLU A 262 -2.82 16.12 -20.95
N ARG A 263 -3.01 15.11 -21.80
CA ARG A 263 -4.30 14.80 -22.45
C ARG A 263 -5.38 14.41 -21.45
N ILE A 264 -4.99 13.87 -20.31
CA ILE A 264 -5.90 13.57 -19.19
C ILE A 264 -5.90 14.68 -18.13
N GLY A 265 -5.23 15.81 -18.38
CA GLY A 265 -5.16 16.96 -17.48
C GLY A 265 -4.47 16.68 -16.15
N CYS A 266 -3.48 15.79 -16.13
CA CYS A 266 -2.69 15.40 -14.95
C CYS A 266 -1.21 15.81 -15.03
N ARG A 267 -0.77 16.49 -16.10
CA ARG A 267 0.60 17.02 -16.21
C ARG A 267 0.79 18.17 -15.21
N ARG A 268 1.27 17.86 -14.01
CA ARG A 268 1.59 18.81 -12.94
C ARG A 268 2.84 18.36 -12.18
N PHE A 269 3.52 19.31 -11.56
CA PHE A 269 4.70 19.15 -10.69
C PHE A 269 6.00 18.69 -11.33
N VAL A 270 5.96 17.76 -12.29
CA VAL A 270 7.14 17.02 -12.72
C VAL A 270 7.49 17.30 -14.18
N THR A 271 8.78 17.44 -14.47
CA THR A 271 9.32 17.49 -15.84
C THR A 271 9.94 16.15 -16.24
N ALA A 272 10.22 15.96 -17.54
CA ALA A 272 10.85 14.74 -18.03
C ALA A 272 12.24 14.51 -17.39
N ALA A 273 12.96 15.60 -17.08
CA ALA A 273 14.24 15.55 -16.40
C ALA A 273 14.07 15.09 -14.93
N ASP A 274 13.00 15.51 -14.25
CA ASP A 274 12.75 15.13 -12.85
C ASP A 274 12.34 13.66 -12.70
N ILE A 275 11.62 13.11 -13.68
CA ILE A 275 11.35 11.67 -13.78
C ILE A 275 12.68 10.92 -13.97
N ALA A 276 13.47 11.31 -14.97
CA ALA A 276 14.75 10.66 -15.27
C ALA A 276 15.78 10.79 -14.13
N ALA A 277 15.73 11.88 -13.36
CA ALA A 277 16.51 12.06 -12.14
C ALA A 277 15.98 11.22 -10.97
N GLY A 278 14.72 10.76 -11.02
CA GLY A 278 14.06 10.04 -9.94
C GLY A 278 13.77 10.92 -8.73
N HIS A 279 13.38 12.18 -8.97
CA HIS A 279 13.16 13.18 -7.93
C HIS A 279 11.98 12.81 -7.01
N PRO A 280 12.20 12.47 -5.73
CA PRO A 280 11.19 11.79 -4.91
C PRO A 280 9.91 12.61 -4.67
N ARG A 281 10.06 13.91 -4.38
CA ARG A 281 8.92 14.80 -4.06
C ARG A 281 8.00 15.04 -5.26
N LEU A 282 8.58 15.42 -6.39
CA LEU A 282 7.84 15.71 -7.62
C LEU A 282 7.16 14.46 -8.19
N ASN A 283 7.84 13.30 -8.16
CA ASN A 283 7.25 12.04 -8.57
C ASN A 283 6.07 11.61 -7.66
N LEU A 284 6.20 11.75 -6.34
CA LEU A 284 5.07 11.52 -5.42
C LEU A 284 3.89 12.45 -5.75
N ALA A 285 4.15 13.74 -5.99
CA ALA A 285 3.11 14.72 -6.28
C ALA A 285 2.39 14.42 -7.61
N PHE A 286 3.13 13.99 -8.62
CA PHE A 286 2.59 13.54 -9.90
C PHE A 286 1.69 12.31 -9.74
N VAL A 287 2.16 11.27 -9.03
CA VAL A 287 1.38 10.06 -8.77
C VAL A 287 0.12 10.35 -7.95
N ALA A 288 0.21 11.19 -6.92
CA ALA A 288 -0.94 11.61 -6.14
C ALA A 288 -1.97 12.37 -7.02
N THR A 289 -1.51 13.19 -7.96
CA THR A 289 -2.39 13.87 -8.92
C THR A 289 -3.11 12.88 -9.83
N LEU A 290 -2.41 11.85 -10.31
CA LEU A 290 -3.02 10.77 -11.09
C LEU A 290 -4.09 10.03 -10.28
N PHE A 291 -3.75 9.62 -9.04
CA PHE A 291 -4.68 8.91 -8.16
C PHE A 291 -5.95 9.72 -7.87
N ASN A 292 -5.80 10.99 -7.49
CA ASN A 292 -6.92 11.86 -7.12
C ASN A 292 -7.90 12.10 -8.28
N LYS A 293 -7.46 11.94 -9.54
CA LYS A 293 -8.32 12.07 -10.71
C LYS A 293 -8.80 10.73 -11.27
N TYR A 294 -7.95 9.70 -11.22
CA TYR A 294 -8.19 8.38 -11.77
C TYR A 294 -7.64 7.32 -10.82
N THR A 295 -8.51 6.76 -9.97
CA THR A 295 -8.12 5.64 -9.11
C THR A 295 -7.97 4.35 -9.91
N GLY A 296 -8.74 4.15 -10.98
CA GLY A 296 -8.67 2.96 -11.85
C GLY A 296 -9.07 1.64 -11.18
N ILE A 297 -9.58 1.73 -9.94
CA ILE A 297 -10.11 0.59 -9.19
C ILE A 297 -11.61 0.78 -9.08
N HIS A 298 -12.36 -0.19 -9.59
CA HIS A 298 -13.81 -0.22 -9.47
C HIS A 298 -14.20 -1.32 -8.48
N LEU A 299 -15.06 -0.99 -7.52
CA LEU A 299 -15.82 -2.01 -6.82
C LEU A 299 -16.84 -2.58 -7.82
N PRO A 300 -17.06 -3.91 -7.84
CA PRO A 300 -18.16 -4.46 -8.60
C PRO A 300 -19.47 -3.81 -8.13
N SER A 301 -20.29 -3.36 -9.08
CA SER A 301 -21.65 -2.90 -8.80
C SER A 301 -22.47 -4.01 -8.12
N GLU A 302 -23.60 -3.67 -7.47
CA GLU A 302 -24.49 -4.69 -6.87
C GLU A 302 -24.92 -5.75 -7.90
N ASP A 303 -25.12 -5.34 -9.16
CA ASP A 303 -25.47 -6.24 -10.26
C ASP A 303 -24.31 -7.15 -10.68
N GLU A 304 -23.08 -6.62 -10.72
CA GLU A 304 -21.88 -7.43 -11.00
C GLU A 304 -21.59 -8.39 -9.85
N MET A 305 -21.74 -7.96 -8.60
CA MET A 305 -21.60 -8.81 -7.42
C MET A 305 -22.65 -9.94 -7.43
N ARG A 306 -23.91 -9.60 -7.76
CA ARG A 306 -24.99 -10.60 -7.92
C ARG A 306 -24.67 -11.58 -9.03
N ALA A 307 -24.19 -11.11 -10.19
CA ALA A 307 -23.79 -11.96 -11.30
C ALA A 307 -22.60 -12.87 -10.94
N MET A 308 -21.65 -12.40 -10.12
CA MET A 308 -20.53 -13.20 -9.62
C MET A 308 -21.01 -14.29 -8.64
N VAL A 309 -21.96 -13.97 -7.75
CA VAL A 309 -22.58 -14.95 -6.84
C VAL A 309 -23.37 -16.00 -7.62
N GLU A 310 -24.24 -15.58 -8.55
CA GLU A 310 -24.98 -16.51 -9.42
C GLU A 310 -24.04 -17.41 -10.24
N ARG A 311 -22.91 -16.87 -10.70
CA ARG A 311 -21.89 -17.65 -11.40
C ARG A 311 -21.21 -18.65 -10.45
N ALA A 312 -20.91 -18.27 -9.22
CA ALA A 312 -20.33 -19.17 -8.22
C ALA A 312 -21.30 -20.30 -7.87
N ASP A 313 -22.58 -20.00 -7.67
CA ASP A 313 -23.64 -20.99 -7.40
C ASP A 313 -23.81 -21.97 -8.59
N ARG A 314 -23.77 -21.46 -9.83
CA ARG A 314 -23.79 -22.32 -11.03
C ARG A 314 -22.59 -23.25 -11.09
N LEU A 315 -21.38 -22.73 -10.85
CA LEU A 315 -20.16 -23.54 -10.85
C LEU A 315 -20.14 -24.54 -9.70
N GLU A 316 -20.75 -24.23 -8.56
CA GLU A 316 -20.92 -25.15 -7.44
C GLU A 316 -21.89 -26.28 -7.81
N ALA A 317 -23.03 -25.96 -8.43
CA ALA A 317 -23.98 -26.96 -8.92
C ALA A 317 -23.33 -27.87 -9.98
N GLU A 318 -22.55 -27.30 -10.90
CA GLU A 318 -21.78 -28.07 -11.89
C GLU A 318 -20.74 -28.98 -11.23
N ASN A 319 -20.00 -28.51 -10.23
CA ASN A 319 -19.04 -29.34 -9.50
C ASN A 319 -19.73 -30.49 -8.75
N VAL A 320 -20.87 -30.23 -8.09
CA VAL A 320 -21.64 -31.27 -7.41
C VAL A 320 -22.15 -32.32 -8.40
N ALA A 321 -22.65 -31.90 -9.56
CA ALA A 321 -23.09 -32.80 -10.62
C ALA A 321 -21.93 -33.63 -11.20
N LEU A 322 -20.76 -32.99 -11.42
CA LEU A 322 -19.56 -33.66 -11.88
C LEU A 322 -19.06 -34.70 -10.86
N HIS A 323 -19.09 -34.36 -9.57
CA HIS A 323 -18.78 -35.30 -8.50
C HIS A 323 -19.73 -36.49 -8.45
N ALA A 324 -21.04 -36.25 -8.58
CA ALA A 324 -22.02 -37.32 -8.62
C ALA A 324 -21.77 -38.26 -9.81
N ALA A 325 -21.54 -37.70 -11.01
CA ALA A 325 -21.21 -38.47 -12.21
C ALA A 325 -19.90 -39.26 -12.05
N LEU A 326 -18.91 -38.70 -11.36
CA LEU A 326 -17.62 -39.36 -11.10
C LEU A 326 -17.80 -40.53 -10.11
N VAL A 327 -18.65 -40.37 -9.09
CA VAL A 327 -19.02 -41.45 -8.16
C VAL A 327 -19.77 -42.56 -8.88
N GLU A 328 -20.71 -42.23 -9.77
CA GLU A 328 -21.43 -43.21 -10.59
C GLU A 328 -20.51 -43.96 -11.55
N ALA A 329 -19.59 -43.25 -12.22
CA ALA A 329 -18.58 -43.84 -13.09
C ALA A 329 -17.63 -44.78 -12.31
N ARG A 330 -17.24 -44.41 -11.09
CA ARG A 330 -16.46 -45.28 -10.19
C ARG A 330 -17.23 -46.51 -9.74
N ALA A 331 -18.52 -46.37 -9.42
CA ALA A 331 -19.38 -47.50 -9.07
C ALA A 331 -19.58 -48.47 -10.25
N ALA A 332 -19.75 -47.93 -11.46
CA ALA A 332 -19.82 -48.72 -12.69
C ALA A 332 -18.48 -49.42 -13.01
N GLY A 333 -17.36 -48.74 -12.80
CA GLY A 333 -16.01 -49.31 -12.92
C GLY A 333 -15.74 -50.43 -11.91
N ALA A 334 -16.19 -50.26 -10.66
CA ALA A 334 -16.12 -51.27 -9.59
C ALA A 334 -17.00 -52.50 -9.90
N ALA A 335 -18.20 -52.30 -10.47
CA ALA A 335 -19.07 -53.38 -10.91
C ALA A 335 -18.47 -54.17 -12.09
N ALA A 336 -17.81 -53.50 -13.02
CA ALA A 336 -17.09 -54.13 -14.13
C ALA A 336 -15.86 -54.92 -13.66
N THR A 337 -15.12 -54.43 -12.65
CA THR A 337 -14.01 -55.17 -12.02
C THR A 337 -14.50 -56.38 -11.21
N ALA A 338 -15.66 -56.29 -10.55
CA ALA A 338 -16.29 -57.41 -9.88
C ALA A 338 -16.74 -58.52 -10.86
N GLN A 339 -17.19 -58.16 -12.08
CA GLN A 339 -17.45 -59.12 -13.17
C GLN A 339 -16.16 -59.71 -13.77
N GLY A 340 -15.05 -58.96 -13.78
CA GLY A 340 -13.72 -59.45 -14.19
C GLY A 340 -13.04 -60.40 -13.19
N ALA A 341 -13.44 -60.40 -11.91
CA ALA A 341 -12.91 -61.33 -10.91
C ALA A 341 -13.32 -62.80 -11.14
N ALA A 342 -14.28 -63.07 -12.04
CA ALA A 342 -14.60 -64.42 -12.50
C ALA A 342 -13.56 -64.99 -13.50
N THR A 343 -12.68 -64.15 -14.05
CA THR A 343 -11.65 -64.54 -15.05
C THR A 343 -10.25 -64.60 -14.45
N ALA A 344 -10.10 -65.36 -13.36
CA ALA A 344 -8.84 -65.66 -12.66
C ALA A 344 -7.79 -66.45 -13.47
N SER A 345 -7.90 -66.53 -14.80
CA SER A 345 -6.87 -67.08 -15.68
C SER A 345 -5.83 -66.03 -16.11
N ALA A 346 -6.13 -64.73 -15.98
CA ALA A 346 -5.15 -63.66 -16.24
C ALA A 346 -4.23 -63.39 -15.03
N LEU A 347 -4.52 -64.05 -13.90
CA LEU A 347 -3.82 -64.02 -12.61
C LEU A 347 -2.34 -64.44 -12.71
N GLU A 348 -1.92 -65.13 -13.78
CA GLU A 348 -0.52 -65.52 -13.98
C GLU A 348 0.40 -64.34 -14.38
N ALA A 349 -0.10 -63.33 -15.11
CA ALA A 349 0.70 -62.17 -15.52
C ALA A 349 0.97 -61.18 -14.35
N ALA A 350 0.02 -61.08 -13.42
CA ALA A 350 0.09 -60.18 -12.27
C ALA A 350 1.14 -60.60 -11.20
N THR A 351 1.59 -61.85 -11.23
CA THR A 351 2.66 -62.36 -10.35
C THR A 351 4.03 -61.76 -10.68
N SER A 352 4.25 -61.30 -11.91
CA SER A 352 5.56 -60.79 -12.36
C SER A 352 5.77 -59.29 -12.10
N GLU A 353 4.70 -58.50 -11.98
CA GLU A 353 4.79 -57.06 -11.69
C GLU A 353 4.84 -56.77 -10.18
N LEU A 354 4.32 -57.67 -9.34
CA LEU A 354 4.34 -57.51 -7.89
C LEU A 354 5.77 -57.53 -7.30
N ASP A 355 6.69 -58.27 -7.95
CA ASP A 355 8.10 -58.35 -7.55
C ASP A 355 8.90 -57.06 -7.88
N GLN A 356 8.48 -56.28 -8.89
CA GLN A 356 9.17 -55.03 -9.27
C GLN A 356 8.72 -53.83 -8.43
N LEU A 357 7.44 -53.80 -8.03
CA LEU A 357 6.87 -52.74 -7.19
C LEU A 357 7.33 -52.80 -5.72
N ALA A 358 7.69 -53.99 -5.21
CA ALA A 358 8.23 -54.17 -3.86
C ALA A 358 9.64 -53.53 -3.69
N ALA A 359 10.44 -53.44 -4.75
CA ALA A 359 11.77 -52.84 -4.71
C ALA A 359 11.74 -51.29 -4.72
N ALA A 360 10.78 -50.69 -5.42
CA ALA A 360 10.65 -49.23 -5.51
C ALA A 360 10.02 -48.57 -4.27
N THR A 361 9.18 -49.30 -3.52
CA THR A 361 8.55 -48.80 -2.29
C THR A 361 9.53 -48.75 -1.11
N ALA A 362 10.49 -49.67 -1.04
CA ALA A 362 11.55 -49.66 -0.02
C ALA A 362 12.49 -48.43 -0.16
N ALA A 363 12.71 -47.93 -1.38
CA ALA A 363 13.57 -46.77 -1.64
C ALA A 363 12.92 -45.42 -1.23
N LYS A 364 11.61 -45.25 -1.46
CA LYS A 364 10.89 -44.01 -1.08
C LYS A 364 10.58 -43.90 0.41
N GLN A 365 10.40 -45.02 1.12
CA GLN A 365 10.17 -45.00 2.57
C GLN A 365 11.40 -44.44 3.33
N ALA A 366 12.62 -44.76 2.88
CA ALA A 366 13.86 -44.26 3.47
C ALA A 366 14.08 -42.74 3.24
N GLU A 367 13.44 -42.14 2.23
CA GLU A 367 13.53 -40.71 1.91
C GLU A 367 12.54 -39.87 2.75
N TRP A 368 11.36 -40.43 3.04
CA TRP A 368 10.34 -39.81 3.90
C TRP A 368 10.74 -39.76 5.38
N ASP A 369 11.43 -40.80 5.89
CA ASP A 369 11.93 -40.81 7.27
C ASP A 369 12.98 -39.71 7.52
N ARG A 370 13.78 -39.34 6.49
CA ARG A 370 14.73 -38.22 6.54
C ARG A 370 14.05 -36.84 6.60
N VAL A 371 12.97 -36.64 5.84
CA VAL A 371 12.22 -35.37 5.81
C VAL A 371 11.37 -35.18 7.07
N GLY A 372 10.87 -36.28 7.65
CA GLY A 372 10.16 -36.27 8.94
C GLY A 372 11.03 -35.79 10.11
N ALA A 373 12.28 -36.23 10.18
CA ALA A 373 13.24 -35.81 11.21
C ALA A 373 13.55 -34.30 11.15
N LEU A 374 13.77 -33.75 9.95
CA LEU A 374 14.10 -32.33 9.73
C LEU A 374 12.92 -31.38 10.08
N ARG A 375 11.67 -31.82 9.86
CA ARG A 375 10.46 -31.06 10.23
C ARG A 375 10.14 -31.12 11.74
N ALA A 376 10.60 -32.13 12.46
CA ALA A 376 10.48 -32.20 13.92
C ALA A 376 11.45 -31.21 14.59
N GLU A 377 12.67 -31.10 14.05
CA GLU A 377 13.71 -30.18 14.50
C GLU A 377 13.32 -28.69 14.29
N MET A 378 12.74 -28.35 13.14
CA MET A 378 12.26 -26.98 12.84
C MET A 378 11.06 -26.56 13.71
N ARG A 379 10.18 -27.51 14.10
CA ARG A 379 9.05 -27.25 15.00
C ARG A 379 9.46 -27.04 16.46
N ALA A 380 10.52 -27.71 16.91
CA ALA A 380 11.08 -27.51 18.25
C ALA A 380 11.65 -26.09 18.43
N HIS A 381 12.16 -25.47 17.35
CA HIS A 381 12.73 -24.11 17.40
C HIS A 381 11.71 -22.96 17.29
N LEU A 382 10.51 -23.19 16.74
CA LEU A 382 9.49 -22.15 16.57
C LEU A 382 8.47 -22.04 17.72
N HIS A 383 8.48 -22.94 18.70
CA HIS A 383 7.54 -22.90 19.85
C HIS A 383 8.11 -22.25 21.13
N ASP A 384 9.33 -21.72 21.11
CA ASP A 384 9.98 -21.18 22.31
C ASP A 384 9.72 -19.66 22.51
N GLY A 385 8.44 -19.33 22.71
CA GLY A 385 7.96 -18.10 23.39
C GLY A 385 8.56 -17.80 24.79
N PRO A 386 9.22 -18.73 25.51
CA PRO A 386 9.91 -18.47 26.78
C PRO A 386 11.18 -17.61 26.73
N ARG A 387 11.79 -17.30 25.57
CA ARG A 387 12.81 -16.22 25.55
C ARG A 387 12.16 -14.82 25.55
N LEU A 388 10.99 -14.70 24.92
CA LEU A 388 10.16 -13.48 24.93
C LEU A 388 9.37 -13.31 26.24
N ALA A 389 9.10 -14.38 26.99
CA ALA A 389 8.41 -14.32 28.28
C ALA A 389 9.33 -14.30 29.52
N GLN A 390 10.65 -14.52 29.37
CA GLN A 390 11.64 -14.08 30.37
C GLN A 390 11.48 -12.56 30.66
N LEU A 391 11.06 -11.80 29.64
CA LEU A 391 10.87 -10.35 29.69
C LEU A 391 9.53 -9.93 30.32
N VAL A 392 8.46 -10.71 30.17
CA VAL A 392 7.23 -10.46 30.95
C VAL A 392 7.41 -10.91 32.40
N GLY A 393 8.25 -11.91 32.65
CA GLY A 393 8.26 -12.65 33.92
C GLY A 393 8.66 -11.87 35.16
N LYS A 394 9.75 -11.13 35.02
CA LYS A 394 10.20 -10.25 36.10
C LYS A 394 9.16 -9.22 36.49
N ALA A 395 8.22 -8.87 35.61
CA ALA A 395 7.18 -7.92 35.95
C ALA A 395 6.24 -8.44 37.06
N TRP A 396 6.07 -9.76 37.23
CA TRP A 396 5.18 -10.30 38.27
C TRP A 396 5.85 -10.82 39.54
N ALA A 397 7.17 -11.03 39.58
CA ALA A 397 7.84 -11.20 40.89
C ALA A 397 7.57 -10.01 41.85
N LEU A 398 7.22 -8.85 41.29
CA LEU A 398 7.04 -7.57 41.97
C LEU A 398 5.78 -7.40 42.81
N VAL A 399 4.73 -8.21 42.64
CA VAL A 399 3.45 -7.85 43.28
C VAL A 399 3.28 -8.50 44.66
N HIS A 400 3.69 -9.78 44.91
CA HIS A 400 3.37 -10.40 46.21
C HIS A 400 4.33 -11.56 46.61
N PRO A 401 5.24 -11.39 47.63
CA PRO A 401 6.33 -12.34 47.93
C PRO A 401 6.03 -13.27 49.16
N PRO A 402 6.96 -14.06 49.74
CA PRO A 402 7.46 -15.40 49.32
C PRO A 402 7.47 -16.49 50.46
N SER A 403 8.07 -17.68 50.18
CA SER A 403 8.84 -18.62 51.07
C SER A 403 8.12 -19.86 51.70
N PRO A 404 8.81 -20.97 52.14
CA PRO A 404 10.15 -21.54 51.79
C PRO A 404 10.20 -23.06 51.47
N GLY A 405 11.31 -23.49 50.82
CA GLY A 405 11.95 -24.84 50.90
C GLY A 405 11.78 -25.74 49.67
N THR A 406 12.76 -26.45 49.09
CA THR A 406 14.19 -26.73 49.34
C THR A 406 14.81 -27.42 48.10
N ASP A 407 15.98 -26.93 47.66
CA ASP A 407 17.23 -27.55 47.12
C ASP A 407 17.40 -28.59 45.96
N ALA A 408 18.48 -28.30 45.19
CA ALA A 408 19.53 -29.11 44.48
C ALA A 408 19.28 -29.62 43.02
N GLY A 409 20.19 -29.64 42.01
CA GLY A 409 21.60 -29.22 41.80
C GLY A 409 22.30 -29.92 40.57
N ALA A 410 23.14 -29.18 39.79
CA ALA A 410 24.41 -29.51 39.03
C ALA A 410 24.56 -30.32 37.68
N ASP A 411 25.21 -29.65 36.68
CA ASP A 411 26.40 -29.92 35.79
C ASP A 411 26.64 -31.11 34.79
N GLY A 412 27.32 -30.84 33.62
CA GLY A 412 28.24 -31.79 32.91
C GLY A 412 28.36 -31.79 31.35
N GLU A 413 29.59 -31.87 30.78
CA GLU A 413 30.05 -31.77 29.36
C GLU A 413 30.20 -33.12 28.54
N ALA A 414 30.48 -33.00 27.22
CA ALA A 414 31.52 -33.72 26.41
C ALA A 414 31.19 -34.85 25.36
N GLU A 415 32.02 -34.84 24.29
CA GLU A 415 32.55 -35.92 23.39
C GLU A 415 31.91 -36.38 22.04
N ALA A 416 32.76 -36.44 20.99
CA ALA A 416 32.73 -37.27 19.77
C ALA A 416 33.88 -38.32 19.88
N PRO A 417 33.99 -39.47 19.14
CA PRO A 417 34.45 -39.49 17.72
C PRO A 417 34.24 -40.81 16.86
N ALA A 418 34.79 -40.78 15.62
CA ALA A 418 35.54 -41.85 14.88
C ALA A 418 34.81 -42.85 13.94
N THR A 419 34.96 -42.74 12.59
CA THR A 419 35.96 -43.32 11.63
C THR A 419 35.56 -44.65 10.96
N ARG A 420 35.57 -44.79 9.62
CA ARG A 420 36.71 -45.26 8.77
C ARG A 420 36.27 -45.72 7.35
N GLU A 421 37.25 -45.64 6.44
CA GLU A 421 37.29 -45.76 4.97
C GLU A 421 36.91 -47.14 4.37
N MET A 422 36.54 -47.22 3.07
CA MET A 422 37.44 -47.57 1.94
C MET A 422 36.70 -47.89 0.61
N SER A 423 37.31 -47.43 -0.50
CA SER A 423 37.38 -48.02 -1.86
C SER A 423 36.34 -47.71 -2.96
N GLN A 424 36.91 -47.14 -4.02
CA GLN A 424 36.50 -47.01 -5.44
C GLN A 424 36.35 -48.42 -6.07
N LEU A 425 35.77 -48.72 -7.24
CA LEU A 425 35.58 -48.04 -8.54
C LEU A 425 34.68 -49.01 -9.39
N THR A 426 33.79 -48.52 -10.28
CA THR A 426 33.66 -48.90 -11.72
C THR A 426 32.35 -48.39 -12.34
N THR A 427 32.50 -47.78 -13.51
CA THR A 427 31.54 -47.35 -14.57
C THR A 427 30.61 -48.50 -15.04
N ASP A 428 29.38 -48.33 -15.55
CA ASP A 428 28.88 -47.50 -16.68
C ASP A 428 27.31 -47.44 -16.66
N PRO A 429 26.65 -46.59 -17.49
CA PRO A 429 25.21 -46.23 -17.43
C PRO A 429 24.28 -46.92 -18.47
N ASP A 430 22.96 -46.63 -18.35
CA ASP A 430 21.81 -46.89 -19.26
C ASP A 430 21.15 -48.30 -19.20
N ALA A 431 19.81 -48.53 -19.18
CA ALA A 431 18.60 -47.72 -19.32
C ALA A 431 17.33 -48.49 -18.83
N ASP A 432 16.20 -47.75 -18.71
CA ASP A 432 14.78 -48.14 -18.93
C ASP A 432 13.76 -48.33 -17.77
N ALA A 433 12.88 -47.30 -17.70
CA ALA A 433 11.48 -47.08 -17.29
C ALA A 433 10.55 -48.18 -16.70
N ALA A 434 9.68 -47.76 -15.76
CA ALA A 434 8.39 -48.40 -15.43
C ALA A 434 7.27 -47.36 -15.25
N GLU A 435 6.15 -47.58 -15.95
CA GLU A 435 4.95 -46.74 -16.07
C GLU A 435 4.03 -46.85 -14.83
N LEU A 436 3.37 -45.75 -14.42
CA LEU A 436 2.40 -45.71 -13.32
C LEU A 436 1.01 -46.20 -13.76
N ASN A 437 0.38 -47.05 -12.94
CA ASN A 437 -0.93 -47.66 -13.17
C ASN A 437 -2.08 -46.63 -13.01
N ASP A 438 -3.07 -46.67 -13.91
CA ASP A 438 -4.19 -45.71 -14.05
C ASP A 438 -5.02 -45.49 -12.76
N ALA A 439 -5.02 -46.45 -11.83
CA ALA A 439 -5.68 -46.32 -10.53
C ALA A 439 -4.97 -45.34 -9.56
N GLN A 440 -3.64 -45.24 -9.61
CA GLN A 440 -2.86 -44.30 -8.80
C GLN A 440 -2.88 -42.89 -9.37
N ILE A 441 -2.95 -42.76 -10.71
CA ILE A 441 -3.18 -41.47 -11.37
C ILE A 441 -4.59 -40.96 -11.05
N ALA A 442 -5.60 -41.84 -11.02
CA ALA A 442 -6.97 -41.49 -10.62
C ALA A 442 -7.08 -41.11 -9.12
N ASP A 443 -6.36 -41.78 -8.22
CA ASP A 443 -6.34 -41.41 -6.79
C ASP A 443 -5.49 -40.18 -6.50
N GLN A 444 -4.41 -39.93 -7.25
CA GLN A 444 -3.64 -38.67 -7.17
C GLN A 444 -4.40 -37.49 -7.79
N LEU A 445 -5.15 -37.69 -8.89
CA LEU A 445 -6.07 -36.68 -9.43
C LEU A 445 -7.22 -36.42 -8.48
N VAL A 446 -7.79 -37.45 -7.83
CA VAL A 446 -8.85 -37.25 -6.85
C VAL A 446 -8.35 -36.65 -5.54
N ALA A 447 -7.14 -36.96 -5.09
CA ALA A 447 -6.50 -36.27 -3.97
C ALA A 447 -6.15 -34.82 -4.31
N MET A 448 -5.63 -34.55 -5.51
CA MET A 448 -5.30 -33.20 -5.99
C MET A 448 -6.56 -32.36 -6.23
N VAL A 449 -7.62 -32.95 -6.78
CA VAL A 449 -8.93 -32.29 -6.94
C VAL A 449 -9.60 -32.11 -5.57
N HIS A 450 -9.51 -33.08 -4.66
CA HIS A 450 -9.98 -32.95 -3.29
C HIS A 450 -9.22 -31.84 -2.54
N ASP A 451 -7.91 -31.75 -2.68
CA ASP A 451 -7.09 -30.71 -2.06
C ASP A 451 -7.36 -29.33 -2.70
N LEU A 452 -7.54 -29.24 -4.02
CA LEU A 452 -7.97 -28.01 -4.71
C LEU A 452 -9.40 -27.60 -4.33
N LEU A 453 -10.29 -28.56 -4.05
CA LEU A 453 -11.65 -28.30 -3.60
C LEU A 453 -11.70 -27.92 -2.13
N MET A 454 -10.80 -28.46 -1.30
CA MET A 454 -10.64 -28.07 0.11
C MET A 454 -9.97 -26.71 0.22
N GLU A 455 -9.00 -26.39 -0.64
CA GLU A 455 -8.38 -25.07 -0.77
C GLU A 455 -9.41 -24.06 -1.31
N ASN A 456 -10.25 -24.45 -2.27
CA ASN A 456 -11.42 -23.65 -2.68
C ASN A 456 -12.48 -23.57 -1.57
N ALA A 457 -12.68 -24.59 -0.73
CA ALA A 457 -13.62 -24.56 0.38
C ALA A 457 -13.12 -23.66 1.52
N GLU A 458 -11.80 -23.57 1.74
CA GLU A 458 -11.17 -22.62 2.65
C GLU A 458 -11.17 -21.20 2.09
N GLN A 459 -10.94 -21.01 0.79
CA GLN A 459 -11.14 -19.73 0.10
C GLN A 459 -12.61 -19.32 0.08
N ARG A 460 -13.55 -20.26 -0.04
CA ARG A 460 -15.01 -20.04 0.09
C ARG A 460 -15.40 -19.74 1.52
N LYS A 461 -14.85 -20.41 2.53
CA LYS A 461 -15.03 -20.04 3.94
C LYS A 461 -14.46 -18.65 4.22
N PHE A 462 -13.34 -18.28 3.60
CA PHE A 462 -12.76 -16.94 3.70
C PHE A 462 -13.65 -15.88 3.02
N LEU A 463 -14.18 -16.16 1.83
CA LEU A 463 -15.13 -15.30 1.12
C LEU A 463 -16.51 -15.26 1.80
N GLN A 464 -16.95 -16.34 2.42
CA GLN A 464 -18.19 -16.43 3.20
C GLN A 464 -18.02 -15.74 4.56
N VAL A 465 -16.82 -15.78 5.16
CA VAL A 465 -16.45 -14.97 6.33
C VAL A 465 -16.43 -13.49 5.95
N LEU A 466 -15.91 -13.11 4.78
CA LEU A 466 -15.99 -11.75 4.24
C LEU A 466 -17.44 -11.32 3.96
N ALA A 467 -18.26 -12.18 3.37
CA ALA A 467 -19.69 -11.94 3.15
C ALA A 467 -20.47 -11.83 4.48
N THR A 468 -20.16 -12.66 5.49
CA THR A 468 -20.73 -12.50 6.85
C THR A 468 -20.19 -11.28 7.57
N ARG A 469 -19.00 -10.78 7.22
CA ARG A 469 -18.43 -9.54 7.76
C ARG A 469 -19.14 -8.32 7.16
N ASP A 470 -19.58 -8.38 5.91
CA ASP A 470 -20.48 -7.37 5.33
C ASP A 470 -21.88 -7.43 5.96
N VAL A 471 -22.42 -8.62 6.24
CA VAL A 471 -23.66 -8.79 7.02
C VAL A 471 -23.50 -8.32 8.48
N GLN A 472 -22.33 -8.50 9.09
CA GLN A 472 -22.02 -7.96 10.42
C GLN A 472 -21.84 -6.44 10.38
N ASN A 473 -21.18 -5.89 9.37
CA ASN A 473 -21.02 -4.45 9.17
C ASN A 473 -22.36 -3.78 8.88
N GLN A 474 -23.25 -4.45 8.13
CA GLN A 474 -24.63 -4.01 7.88
C GLN A 474 -25.47 -4.06 9.17
N LYS A 475 -25.37 -5.14 9.97
CA LYS A 475 -25.99 -5.20 11.31
C LYS A 475 -25.44 -4.17 12.30
N ILE A 476 -24.15 -3.85 12.23
CA ILE A 476 -23.52 -2.81 13.05
C ILE A 476 -24.01 -1.43 12.58
N ASN A 477 -24.12 -1.19 11.27
CA ASN A 477 -24.66 0.05 10.72
C ASN A 477 -26.16 0.21 11.01
N GLU A 478 -26.94 -0.87 10.99
CA GLU A 478 -28.35 -0.90 11.39
C GLU A 478 -28.51 -0.66 12.90
N MET A 479 -27.73 -1.35 13.75
CA MET A 479 -27.71 -1.08 15.20
C MET A 479 -27.31 0.36 15.52
N ILE A 480 -26.31 0.91 14.83
CA ILE A 480 -25.90 2.31 15.01
C ILE A 480 -27.00 3.25 14.53
N GLY A 481 -27.66 2.95 13.41
CA GLY A 481 -28.80 3.70 12.88
C GLY A 481 -30.00 3.70 13.82
N ASP A 482 -30.35 2.55 14.40
CA ASP A 482 -31.44 2.41 15.36
C ASP A 482 -31.11 3.09 16.69
N LYS A 483 -29.85 3.03 17.14
CA LYS A 483 -29.41 3.73 18.35
C LYS A 483 -29.36 5.25 18.16
N ILE A 484 -29.04 5.73 16.95
CA ILE A 484 -29.16 7.15 16.57
C ILE A 484 -30.63 7.57 16.51
N ARG A 485 -31.54 6.71 16.02
CA ARG A 485 -32.98 6.95 16.00
C ARG A 485 -33.55 7.01 17.42
N GLU A 486 -33.20 6.08 18.29
CA GLU A 486 -33.56 6.06 19.70
C GLU A 486 -33.05 7.32 20.45
N TYR A 487 -31.80 7.72 20.21
CA TYR A 487 -31.21 8.92 20.81
C TYR A 487 -31.86 10.22 20.30
N SER A 488 -32.25 10.26 19.02
CA SER A 488 -32.94 11.41 18.44
C SER A 488 -34.40 11.51 18.87
N GLU A 489 -35.11 10.39 18.99
CA GLU A 489 -36.47 10.31 19.54
C GLU A 489 -36.50 10.69 21.02
N ALA A 490 -35.57 10.19 21.85
CA ALA A 490 -35.45 10.59 23.25
C ALA A 490 -35.19 12.10 23.39
N ARG A 491 -34.35 12.68 22.52
CA ARG A 491 -34.07 14.12 22.50
C ARG A 491 -35.25 14.97 22.00
N ILE A 492 -36.05 14.44 21.07
CA ILE A 492 -37.30 15.07 20.63
C ILE A 492 -38.33 15.03 21.76
N HIS A 493 -38.46 13.91 22.47
CA HIS A 493 -39.35 13.77 23.62
C HIS A 493 -38.95 14.73 24.75
N GLU A 494 -37.66 14.84 25.06
CA GLU A 494 -37.13 15.78 26.05
C GLU A 494 -37.37 17.24 25.65
N LYS A 495 -37.22 17.57 24.36
CA LYS A 495 -37.58 18.91 23.82
C LYS A 495 -39.07 19.19 23.96
N ASN A 496 -39.93 18.21 23.66
CA ASN A 496 -41.38 18.36 23.74
C ASN A 496 -41.85 18.50 25.20
N ASP A 497 -41.25 17.77 26.13
CA ASP A 497 -41.51 17.91 27.57
C ASP A 497 -41.03 19.26 28.11
N LYS A 498 -39.86 19.72 27.69
CA LYS A 498 -39.38 21.07 28.02
C LYS A 498 -40.30 22.15 27.46
N GLN A 499 -40.87 21.97 26.26
CA GLN A 499 -41.85 22.90 25.69
C GLN A 499 -43.21 22.86 26.39
N ARG A 500 -43.68 21.68 26.80
CA ARG A 500 -44.91 21.54 27.62
C ARG A 500 -44.76 22.24 28.97
N LYS A 501 -43.66 21.98 29.69
CA LYS A 501 -43.33 22.66 30.95
C LYS A 501 -43.19 24.17 30.80
N LYS A 502 -42.75 24.67 29.64
CA LYS A 502 -42.65 26.11 29.33
C LYS A 502 -44.00 26.75 28.99
N LYS A 503 -44.97 25.98 28.48
CA LYS A 503 -46.36 26.42 28.24
C LYS A 503 -47.23 26.38 29.51
N GLU A 504 -46.88 25.53 30.48
CA GLU A 504 -47.56 25.42 31.78
C GLU A 504 -47.09 26.44 32.82
N ILE A 505 -46.11 27.30 32.51
CA ILE A 505 -45.75 28.44 33.37
C ILE A 505 -46.89 29.46 33.25
N PRO A 506 -47.65 29.74 34.33
CA PRO A 506 -48.72 30.71 34.27
C PRO A 506 -48.10 32.09 34.05
N LYS A 507 -48.57 32.81 33.02
CA LYS A 507 -48.27 34.23 32.84
C LYS A 507 -48.74 34.97 34.10
N LYS A 508 -47.79 35.36 34.94
CA LYS A 508 -47.96 36.34 36.01
C LYS A 508 -47.22 37.60 35.63
#